data_AF-A0AAV6A8H0-F1
#
_entry.id   AF-A0AAV6A8H0-F1
#
_cell.length_a   1.000
_cell.length_b   1.000
_cell.length_c   1.000
_cell.angle_alpha   90.00
_cell.angle_beta   90.00
_cell.angle_gamma   90.00
#
_symmetry.space_group_name_H-M   'P 1'
#
loop_
_entity.id
_entity.type
_entity.pdbx_description
1 polymer ?
#
loop_
_entity_poly.entity_id
_entity_poly.type
_entity_poly.pdbx_seq_one_letter_code
_entity_poly.pdbx_strand_id
1 'polypeptide(L)'
;MEGSVSILVPAGSWPGRWKPWVTAALDLVFPPLCPVCRELLGDGRRDPLCGTCWRRLSRIGPPWCRCCGVPLTIDGRCGAC
;
A
#
# COMPACT_ATOMS: atom_id res chain seq x y z
N MET A 1 -18.60 12.24 -5.03
CA MET A 1 -17.17 12.20 -5.42
C MET A 1 -16.46 11.31 -4.43
N GLU A 2 -16.73 10.01 -4.56
CA GLU A 2 -16.33 8.97 -3.61
C GLU A 2 -15.40 8.06 -4.41
N GLY A 3 -14.11 8.34 -4.32
CA GLY A 3 -13.06 7.54 -4.93
C GLY A 3 -12.97 6.21 -4.20
N SER A 4 -13.84 5.28 -4.59
CA SER A 4 -13.73 3.87 -4.27
C SER A 4 -12.46 3.33 -4.91
N VAL A 5 -11.35 3.45 -4.19
CA VAL A 5 -10.20 2.55 -4.39
C VAL A 5 -10.64 1.18 -3.87
N SER A 6 -11.50 0.54 -4.66
CA SER A 6 -11.65 -0.90 -4.65
C SER A 6 -10.32 -1.47 -5.13
N ILE A 7 -9.39 -1.66 -4.20
CA ILE A 7 -8.42 -2.74 -4.34
C ILE A 7 -9.27 -4.01 -4.33
N LEU A 8 -9.75 -4.37 -5.52
CA LEU A 8 -10.18 -5.71 -5.84
C LEU A 8 -8.91 -6.55 -5.76
N VAL A 9 -8.54 -6.97 -4.55
CA VAL A 9 -7.88 -8.27 -4.42
C VAL A 9 -8.96 -9.24 -4.87
N PRO A 10 -8.84 -9.89 -6.03
CA PRO A 10 -9.78 -10.95 -6.36
C PRO A 10 -9.59 -12.02 -5.28
N ALA A 11 -10.50 -12.06 -4.33
CA ALA A 11 -10.76 -13.24 -3.53
C ALA A 11 -11.40 -14.28 -4.47
N GLY A 12 -10.61 -14.72 -5.45
CA GLY A 12 -10.95 -15.87 -6.26
C GLY A 12 -11.05 -17.05 -5.30
N SER A 13 -12.24 -17.62 -5.21
CA SER A 13 -12.52 -18.94 -4.65
C SER A 13 -11.80 -19.99 -5.50
N TRP A 14 -10.47 -20.05 -5.37
CA TRP A 14 -9.64 -20.93 -6.19
C TRP A 14 -9.77 -22.37 -5.69
N PRO A 15 -10.28 -23.31 -6.52
CA PRO A 15 -10.22 -24.73 -6.19
C PRO A 15 -8.76 -25.16 -6.13
N GLY A 16 -8.41 -25.85 -5.04
CA GLY A 16 -7.04 -26.11 -4.62
C GLY A 16 -6.24 -27.01 -5.56
N ARG A 17 -5.11 -26.47 -6.04
CA ARG A 17 -3.81 -27.17 -6.28
C ARG A 17 -2.71 -26.20 -6.76
N TRP A 18 -3.10 -25.12 -7.43
CA TRP A 18 -2.23 -24.17 -8.15
C TRP A 18 -1.87 -22.88 -7.40
N LYS A 19 -2.53 -22.61 -6.28
CA LYS A 19 -2.32 -21.41 -5.44
C LYS A 19 -0.86 -21.14 -5.07
N PRO A 20 -0.04 -22.13 -4.64
CA PRO A 20 1.37 -21.87 -4.29
C PRO A 20 2.22 -21.49 -5.51
N TRP A 21 1.91 -22.05 -6.69
CA TRP A 21 2.63 -21.76 -7.93
C TRP A 21 2.40 -20.34 -8.41
N VAL A 22 1.16 -19.84 -8.26
CA VAL A 22 0.83 -18.45 -8.61
C VAL A 22 1.48 -17.46 -7.65
N THR A 23 1.50 -17.75 -6.35
CA THR A 23 2.24 -16.92 -5.39
C THR A 23 3.72 -16.90 -5.71
N ALA A 24 4.34 -18.05 -5.97
CA ALA A 24 5.76 -18.13 -6.31
C ALA A 24 6.10 -17.40 -7.62
N ALA A 25 5.23 -17.47 -8.63
CA ALA A 25 5.40 -16.72 -9.88
C ALA A 25 5.28 -15.21 -9.65
N LEU A 26 4.34 -14.78 -8.80
CA LEU A 26 4.20 -13.37 -8.42
C LEU A 26 5.40 -12.87 -7.61
N ASP A 27 5.92 -13.65 -6.67
CA ASP A 27 7.12 -13.29 -5.89
C ASP A 27 8.39 -13.23 -6.77
N LEU A 28 8.41 -13.93 -7.90
CA LEU A 28 9.51 -13.84 -8.88
C LEU A 28 9.44 -12.53 -9.69
N VAL A 29 8.24 -12.12 -10.12
CA VAL A 29 8.02 -10.91 -10.95
C VAL A 29 7.96 -9.64 -10.08
N PHE A 30 7.37 -9.75 -8.91
CA PHE A 30 7.17 -8.71 -7.90
C PHE A 30 7.79 -9.18 -6.58
N PRO A 31 9.13 -9.20 -6.49
CA PRO A 31 9.80 -9.63 -5.27
C PRO A 31 9.35 -8.75 -4.10
N PRO A 32 9.24 -9.31 -2.88
CA PRO A 32 8.82 -8.59 -1.69
C PRO A 32 9.96 -7.68 -1.21
N LEU A 33 10.28 -6.66 -2.00
CA LEU A 33 11.33 -5.69 -1.72
C LEU A 33 10.72 -4.37 -1.28
N CYS A 34 11.41 -3.67 -0.39
CA CYS A 34 11.00 -2.34 0.01
C CYS A 34 11.12 -1.39 -1.19
N PRO A 35 10.06 -0.67 -1.60
CA PRO A 35 10.12 0.23 -2.75
C PRO A 35 11.09 1.40 -2.55
N VAL A 36 11.52 1.68 -1.31
CA VAL A 36 12.45 2.76 -0.96
C VAL A 36 13.89 2.30 -0.94
N CYS A 37 14.21 1.27 -0.16
CA CYS A 37 15.60 0.82 0.05
C CYS A 37 15.94 -0.51 -0.62
N ARG A 38 14.95 -1.18 -1.24
CA ARG A 38 15.08 -2.50 -1.88
C ARG A 38 15.54 -3.64 -0.96
N GLU A 39 15.34 -3.48 0.34
CA GLU A 39 15.57 -4.56 1.32
C GLU A 39 14.45 -5.61 1.21
N LEU A 40 14.79 -6.89 1.36
CA LEU A 40 13.80 -7.97 1.42
C LEU A 40 12.89 -7.77 2.65
N LEU A 41 11.58 -7.72 2.41
CA LEU A 41 10.61 -7.81 3.49
C LEU A 41 10.58 -9.25 4.01
N GLY A 42 10.45 -9.37 5.33
CA GLY A 42 10.26 -10.66 5.98
C GLY A 42 9.03 -11.39 5.46
N ASP A 43 9.09 -12.70 5.48
CA ASP A 43 8.00 -13.60 5.14
C ASP A 43 6.74 -13.28 5.97
N GLY A 44 5.59 -13.28 5.29
CA GLY A 44 4.29 -12.97 5.92
C GLY A 44 4.06 -11.51 6.30
N ARG A 45 5.03 -10.61 6.04
CA ARG A 45 4.86 -9.19 6.34
C ARG A 45 3.96 -8.52 5.30
N ARG A 46 2.81 -8.00 5.75
CA ARG A 46 1.87 -7.23 4.93
C ARG A 46 2.18 -5.73 4.89
N ASP A 47 3.15 -5.27 5.65
CA ASP A 47 3.54 -3.85 5.64
C ASP A 47 4.15 -3.50 4.27
N PRO A 48 3.80 -2.35 3.66
CA PRO A 48 4.33 -1.95 2.35
C PRO A 48 5.80 -1.50 2.41
N LEU A 49 6.37 -1.29 3.59
CA LEU A 49 7.74 -0.80 3.81
C LEU A 49 8.47 -1.66 4.86
N CYS A 50 9.79 -1.74 4.75
CA CYS A 50 10.61 -2.31 5.82
C CYS A 50 10.52 -1.44 7.10
N GLY A 51 10.78 -2.03 8.27
CA GLY A 51 10.67 -1.32 9.55
C GLY A 51 11.53 -0.05 9.65
N THR A 52 12.67 -0.02 8.96
CA THR A 52 13.56 1.15 8.92
C THR A 52 12.97 2.29 8.09
N CYS A 53 12.50 2.01 6.88
CA CYS A 53 11.83 3.00 6.03
C CYS A 53 10.53 3.48 6.66
N TRP A 54 9.79 2.57 7.29
CA TRP A 54 8.56 2.91 8.01
C TRP A 54 8.79 3.93 9.13
N ARG A 55 9.85 3.74 9.92
CA ARG A 55 10.21 4.70 11.00
C ARG A 55 10.67 6.07 10.47
N ARG A 56 11.22 6.12 9.25
CA ARG A 56 11.68 7.38 8.62
C ARG A 56 10.55 8.20 8.02
N LEU A 57 9.39 7.59 7.78
CA LEU A 57 8.26 8.28 7.16
C LEU A 57 7.60 9.25 8.15
N SER A 58 7.46 10.52 7.76
CA SER A 58 6.65 11.48 8.50
C SER A 58 5.17 11.10 8.37
N ARG A 59 4.52 10.77 9.49
CA ARG A 59 3.08 10.50 9.49
C ARG A 59 2.33 11.81 9.26
N ILE A 60 1.52 11.85 8.20
CA ILE A 60 0.62 12.96 7.94
C ILE A 60 -0.56 12.82 8.90
N GLY A 61 -0.69 13.76 9.83
CA GLY A 61 -1.84 13.88 10.72
C GLY A 61 -2.88 14.84 10.15
N PRO A 62 -4.15 14.74 10.58
CA PRO A 62 -5.17 15.71 10.23
C PRO A 62 -4.85 17.12 10.78
N PRO A 63 -5.36 18.21 10.16
CA PRO A 63 -6.29 18.23 9.03
C PRO A 63 -5.59 18.20 7.65
N TRP A 64 -6.27 17.64 6.66
CA TRP A 64 -5.74 17.31 5.33
C TRP A 64 -6.84 17.44 4.28
N CYS A 65 -6.47 17.79 3.05
CA CYS A 65 -7.44 17.98 1.97
C CYS A 65 -8.14 16.66 1.66
N ARG A 66 -9.47 16.64 1.73
CA ARG A 66 -10.28 15.43 1.45
C ARG A 66 -10.23 14.94 0.00
N CYS A 67 -9.65 15.72 -0.92
CA CYS A 67 -9.49 15.34 -2.32
C CYS A 67 -8.09 14.81 -2.63
N CYS A 68 -7.03 15.55 -2.26
CA CYS A 68 -5.64 15.23 -2.66
C CYS A 68 -4.71 14.90 -1.48
N GLY A 69 -5.17 15.00 -0.23
CA GLY A 69 -4.41 14.61 0.96
C GLY A 69 -3.30 15.58 1.41
N VAL A 70 -3.18 16.77 0.80
CA VAL A 70 -2.19 17.77 1.26
C VAL A 70 -2.51 18.26 2.67
N PRO A 71 -1.50 18.52 3.52
CA PRO A 71 -1.72 19.01 4.87
C PRO A 71 -2.38 20.40 4.84
N LEU A 72 -3.36 20.60 5.72
CA LEU A 72 -4.09 21.85 5.88
C LEU A 72 -3.96 22.36 7.31
N THR A 73 -4.33 23.62 7.50
CA THR A 73 -4.51 24.22 8.83
C THR A 73 -5.92 24.04 9.37
N ILE A 74 -6.91 23.82 8.49
CA ILE A 74 -8.33 23.61 8.83
C ILE A 74 -8.92 22.47 7.99
N ASP A 75 -9.98 21.82 8.48
CA ASP A 75 -10.68 20.79 7.72
C ASP A 75 -11.35 21.37 6.46
N GLY A 76 -11.08 20.78 5.29
CA GLY A 76 -11.60 21.33 4.04
C GLY A 76 -10.97 20.76 2.76
N ARG A 77 -11.03 21.57 1.70
CA ARG A 77 -10.30 21.38 0.44
C ARG A 77 -9.22 22.45 0.31
N CYS A 78 -8.12 22.16 -0.38
CA CYS A 78 -6.97 23.07 -0.51
C CYS A 78 -7.15 24.22 -1.52
N GLY A 79 -8.34 24.40 -2.11
CA GLY A 79 -8.63 25.44 -3.11
C GLY A 79 -8.17 25.13 -4.53
N ALA A 80 -7.17 24.25 -4.70
CA ALA A 80 -6.68 23.79 -6.01
C ALA A 80 -7.42 22.55 -6.57
N CYS A 81 -8.34 21.96 -5.78
CA CYS A 81 -9.12 20.77 -6.12
C CYS A 81 -10.62 21.08 -6.07
#